data_AF-W5SMC2-F1
#
_entry.id   AF-W5SMC2-F1
#
_cell.length_a   1.000
_cell.length_b   1.000
_cell.length_c   1.000
_cell.angle_alpha   90.00
_cell.angle_beta   90.00
_cell.angle_gamma   90.00
#
_symmetry.space_group_name_H-M   'P 1'
#
loop_
_entity.id
_entity.type
_entity.pdbx_description
1 polymer ?
#
loop_
_entity_poly.entity_id
_entity_poly.type
_entity_poly.pdbx_seq_one_letter_code
_entity_poly.pdbx_strand_id
1 'polypeptide(L)'
;MACYLFLKTLLKNRHLYRKDTNNFILGNSQKSLEINFIGQFEKLANMFKIPFVPKYSNTSYFEIDSLRVNLYGGDKIRDFERFRGSNSAVIYVNEATTLHKETLKEALKRLRIKPEFIVFDTNPDHSEHYFKTDYIDNNTIYSTYNFTTYDNEEISKEFIKT
;
A
#
# COMPACT_ATOMS: atom_id res chain seq x y z
N MET A 1 -1.95 -8.60 6.58
CA MET A 1 -1.84 -7.57 7.64
C MET A 1 -1.83 -6.14 7.06
N ALA A 2 -0.97 -5.81 6.09
CA ALA A 2 -0.83 -4.44 5.55
C ALA A 2 -2.14 -3.82 5.04
N CYS A 3 -2.93 -4.54 4.22
CA CYS A 3 -4.24 -4.09 3.74
C CYS A 3 -5.19 -3.66 4.89
N TYR A 4 -5.23 -4.44 5.96
CA TYR A 4 -6.05 -4.15 7.13
C TYR A 4 -5.57 -2.88 7.85
N LEU A 5 -4.26 -2.73 8.07
CA LEU A 5 -3.70 -1.54 8.72
C LEU A 5 -3.98 -0.28 7.88
N PHE A 6 -3.80 -0.35 6.57
CA PHE A 6 -4.15 0.74 5.66
C PHE A 6 -5.63 1.11 5.78
N LEU A 7 -6.55 0.14 5.63
CA LEU A 7 -7.99 0.39 5.71
C LEU A 7 -8.42 0.94 7.08
N LYS A 8 -7.90 0.36 8.16
CA LYS A 8 -8.18 0.81 9.52
C LYS A 8 -7.76 2.26 9.72
N THR A 9 -6.54 2.61 9.30
CA THR A 9 -6.04 3.99 9.42
C THR A 9 -6.82 4.94 8.51
N LEU A 10 -7.11 4.53 7.27
CA LEU A 10 -7.91 5.29 6.33
C LEU A 10 -9.27 5.64 6.94
N LEU A 11 -10.06 4.64 7.33
CA LEU A 11 -11.43 4.83 7.80
C LEU A 11 -11.51 5.54 9.15
N LYS A 12 -10.62 5.22 10.10
CA LYS A 12 -10.58 5.86 11.43
C LYS A 12 -10.39 7.37 11.33
N ASN A 13 -9.62 7.83 10.33
CA ASN A 13 -9.25 9.23 10.18
C ASN A 13 -9.99 9.93 9.01
N ARG A 14 -11.09 9.35 8.52
CA ARG A 14 -11.85 9.88 7.37
C ARG A 14 -12.25 11.36 7.48
N HIS A 15 -12.49 11.82 8.70
CA HIS A 15 -12.88 13.20 9.01
C HIS A 15 -11.75 14.22 8.78
N LEU A 16 -10.50 13.77 8.63
CA LEU A 16 -9.34 14.63 8.36
C LEU A 16 -9.11 14.83 6.85
N TYR A 17 -9.71 14.01 5.99
CA TYR A 17 -9.44 14.05 4.56
C TYR A 17 -10.31 15.09 3.87
N ARG A 18 -9.65 15.99 3.14
CA ARG A 18 -10.29 16.99 2.29
C ARG A 18 -10.54 16.42 0.90
N LYS A 19 -11.34 17.12 0.10
CA LYS A 19 -11.66 16.72 -1.29
C LYS A 19 -10.42 16.52 -2.18
N ASP A 20 -9.35 17.23 -1.89
CA ASP A 20 -8.07 17.19 -2.60
C ASP A 20 -7.04 16.23 -1.98
N THR A 21 -7.41 15.49 -0.92
CA THR A 21 -6.54 14.47 -0.31
C THR A 21 -6.42 13.26 -1.24
N ASN A 22 -5.20 12.95 -1.65
CA ASN A 22 -4.88 11.81 -2.50
C ASN A 22 -4.30 10.67 -1.64
N ASN A 23 -5.15 9.89 -0.99
CA ASN A 23 -4.69 8.63 -0.40
C ASN A 23 -4.55 7.59 -1.51
N PHE A 24 -3.46 6.83 -1.54
CA PHE A 24 -3.18 5.94 -2.66
C PHE A 24 -2.40 4.68 -2.29
N ILE A 25 -2.46 3.72 -3.20
CA ILE A 25 -1.68 2.48 -3.17
C ILE A 25 -0.68 2.50 -4.32
N LEU A 26 0.57 2.17 -4.03
CA LEU A 26 1.61 1.88 -5.00
C LEU A 26 1.85 0.38 -5.08
N GLY A 27 2.20 -0.08 -6.27
CA GLY A 27 2.71 -1.42 -6.52
C GLY A 27 3.59 -1.40 -7.75
N ASN A 28 4.17 -2.54 -8.12
CA ASN A 28 5.00 -2.66 -9.32
C ASN A 28 4.31 -2.03 -10.55
N SER A 29 3.13 -2.54 -10.90
CA SER A 29 2.30 -2.00 -11.97
C SER A 29 0.87 -1.78 -11.49
N GLN A 30 0.19 -0.78 -12.10
CA GLN A 30 -1.22 -0.51 -11.84
C GLN A 30 -2.10 -1.74 -12.13
N LYS A 31 -1.76 -2.50 -13.18
CA LYS A 31 -2.48 -3.72 -13.56
C LYS A 31 -2.30 -4.84 -12.52
N SER A 32 -1.10 -4.98 -11.96
CA SER A 32 -0.85 -5.95 -10.88
C SER A 32 -1.68 -5.61 -9.63
N LEU A 33 -1.80 -4.32 -9.29
CA LEU A 33 -2.68 -3.88 -8.22
C LEU A 33 -4.15 -4.20 -8.51
N GLU A 34 -4.64 -3.94 -9.72
CA GLU A 34 -6.02 -4.25 -10.08
C GLU A 34 -6.35 -5.74 -9.90
N ILE A 35 -5.45 -6.63 -10.32
CA ILE A 35 -5.65 -8.08 -10.24
C ILE A 35 -5.52 -8.59 -8.81
N ASN A 36 -4.45 -8.19 -8.11
CA ASN A 36 -4.08 -8.81 -6.82
C ASN A 36 -4.74 -8.12 -5.61
N PHE A 37 -5.01 -6.82 -5.70
CA PHE A 37 -5.40 -6.00 -4.53
C PHE A 37 -6.88 -5.72 -4.44
N ILE A 38 -7.56 -5.46 -5.56
CA ILE A 38 -8.98 -5.07 -5.51
C ILE A 38 -9.82 -6.18 -4.87
N GLY A 39 -9.61 -7.44 -5.24
CA GLY A 39 -10.33 -8.56 -4.64
C GLY A 39 -10.07 -8.75 -3.14
N GLN A 40 -8.86 -8.47 -2.66
CA GLN A 40 -8.56 -8.52 -1.21
C GLN A 40 -9.27 -7.42 -0.44
N PHE A 41 -9.25 -6.19 -0.98
CA PHE A 41 -9.94 -5.05 -0.38
C PHE A 41 -11.45 -5.22 -0.39
N GLU A 42 -12.01 -5.74 -1.48
CA GLU A 42 -13.43 -6.09 -1.59
C GLU A 42 -13.83 -7.15 -0.55
N LYS A 43 -13.03 -8.21 -0.37
CA LYS A 43 -13.27 -9.23 0.66
C LYS A 43 -13.28 -8.64 2.06
N LEU A 44 -12.30 -7.79 2.39
CA LEU A 44 -12.23 -7.10 3.68
C LEU A 44 -13.43 -6.15 3.88
N ALA A 45 -13.75 -5.35 2.87
CA ALA A 45 -14.88 -4.42 2.94
C ALA A 45 -16.20 -5.16 3.17
N ASN A 46 -16.42 -6.27 2.46
CA ASN A 46 -17.58 -7.13 2.65
C ASN A 46 -17.64 -7.75 4.06
N MET A 47 -16.50 -8.24 4.58
CA MET A 47 -16.40 -8.77 5.94
C MET A 47 -16.79 -7.72 7.00
N PHE A 48 -16.41 -6.46 6.78
CA PHE A 48 -16.74 -5.34 7.67
C PHE A 48 -18.04 -4.62 7.32
N LYS A 49 -18.78 -5.09 6.30
CA LYS A 49 -20.02 -4.46 5.78
C LYS A 49 -19.84 -2.99 5.39
N ILE A 50 -18.71 -2.68 4.76
CA ILE A 50 -18.35 -1.34 4.29
C ILE A 50 -18.65 -1.23 2.79
N PRO A 51 -19.29 -0.15 2.31
CA PRO A 51 -19.49 0.06 0.88
C PRO A 51 -18.15 0.11 0.14
N PHE A 52 -18.01 -0.68 -0.92
CA PHE A 52 -16.82 -0.74 -1.77
C PHE A 52 -17.22 -0.71 -3.25
N VAL A 53 -16.59 0.16 -4.03
CA VAL A 53 -16.87 0.34 -5.45
C VAL A 53 -15.55 0.42 -6.23
N PRO A 54 -15.14 -0.64 -6.95
CA PRO A 54 -13.99 -0.56 -7.83
C PRO A 54 -14.32 0.28 -9.08
N LYS A 55 -13.39 1.14 -9.51
CA LYS A 55 -13.55 2.02 -10.67
C LYS A 55 -12.33 1.90 -11.60
N TYR A 56 -12.55 1.24 -12.73
CA TYR A 56 -11.54 1.10 -13.78
C TYR A 56 -11.73 2.22 -14.81
N SER A 57 -10.78 3.13 -14.90
CA SER A 57 -10.74 4.21 -15.92
C SER A 57 -9.28 4.46 -16.33
N ASN A 58 -9.01 5.54 -17.09
CA ASN A 58 -7.62 5.97 -17.38
C ASN A 58 -6.76 6.15 -16.11
N THR A 59 -7.41 6.43 -14.97
CA THR A 59 -6.84 6.28 -13.63
C THR A 59 -7.60 5.18 -12.89
N SER A 60 -6.90 4.15 -12.42
CA SER A 60 -7.54 3.12 -11.59
C SER A 60 -7.62 3.58 -10.15
N TYR A 61 -8.80 3.46 -9.57
CA TYR A 61 -9.08 3.77 -8.18
C TYR A 61 -10.22 2.89 -7.67
N PHE A 62 -10.39 2.85 -6.36
CA PHE A 62 -11.63 2.36 -5.77
C PHE A 62 -12.16 3.39 -4.78
N GLU A 63 -13.45 3.28 -4.47
CA GLU A 63 -14.08 4.00 -3.38
C GLU A 63 -14.42 3.03 -2.25
N ILE A 64 -14.08 3.40 -1.01
CA ILE A 64 -14.48 2.67 0.19
C ILE A 64 -15.05 3.65 1.21
N ASP A 65 -16.28 3.43 1.68
CA ASP A 65 -16.99 4.39 2.56
C ASP A 65 -16.97 5.83 2.01
N SER A 66 -17.19 5.98 0.69
CA SER A 66 -17.09 7.24 -0.07
C SER A 66 -15.70 7.90 -0.08
N LEU A 67 -14.66 7.23 0.40
CA LEU A 67 -13.27 7.66 0.28
C LEU A 67 -12.65 7.08 -0.97
N ARG A 68 -12.12 7.97 -1.83
CA ARG A 68 -11.36 7.57 -3.01
C ARG A 68 -9.93 7.17 -2.64
N VAL A 69 -9.48 6.03 -3.16
CA VAL A 69 -8.09 5.55 -3.09
C VAL A 69 -7.57 5.30 -4.49
N ASN A 70 -6.55 6.05 -4.91
CA ASN A 70 -5.94 5.89 -6.23
C ASN A 70 -4.93 4.75 -6.26
N LEU A 71 -4.79 4.09 -7.41
CA LEU A 71 -3.81 3.02 -7.64
C LEU A 71 -2.77 3.50 -8.66
N TYR A 72 -1.49 3.39 -8.32
CA TYR A 72 -0.41 3.74 -9.23
C TYR A 72 0.62 2.62 -9.35
N GLY A 73 1.19 2.48 -10.54
CA GLY A 73 2.44 1.73 -10.74
C GLY A 73 3.64 2.52 -10.19
N GLY A 74 4.77 1.84 -10.02
CA GLY A 74 5.97 2.46 -9.48
C GLY A 74 7.27 1.77 -9.86
N ASP A 75 7.25 0.85 -10.82
CA ASP A 75 8.43 0.16 -11.34
C ASP A 75 9.36 1.11 -12.11
N LYS A 76 8.83 2.21 -12.66
CA LYS A 76 9.60 3.18 -13.44
C LYS A 76 9.75 4.50 -12.72
N ILE A 77 10.88 5.17 -12.97
CA ILE A 77 11.14 6.51 -12.43
C ILE A 77 10.06 7.54 -12.82
N ARG A 78 9.46 7.44 -14.01
CA ARG A 78 8.44 8.40 -14.46
C ARG A 78 7.08 8.22 -13.79
N ASP A 79 6.84 7.09 -13.11
CA ASP A 79 5.52 6.81 -12.55
C ASP A 79 5.15 7.77 -11.42
N PHE A 80 6.15 8.34 -10.72
CA PHE A 80 5.87 9.32 -9.68
C PHE A 80 5.19 10.58 -10.20
N GLU A 81 5.33 10.91 -11.49
CA GLU A 81 4.73 12.11 -12.10
C GLU A 81 3.20 12.10 -11.94
N ARG A 82 2.58 10.91 -11.88
CA ARG A 82 1.12 10.74 -11.78
C ARG A 82 0.54 11.15 -10.42
N PHE A 83 1.33 11.02 -9.35
CA PHE A 83 0.92 11.42 -8.00
C PHE A 83 1.68 12.64 -7.47
N ARG A 84 2.65 13.14 -8.25
CA ARG A 84 3.39 14.35 -7.92
C ARG A 84 2.45 15.56 -7.79
N GLY A 85 2.72 16.40 -6.80
CA GLY A 85 1.93 17.61 -6.53
C GLY A 85 0.67 17.38 -5.69
N SER A 86 0.29 16.11 -5.43
CA SER A 86 -0.79 15.79 -4.50
C SER A 86 -0.32 15.78 -3.04
N ASN A 87 -1.27 15.74 -2.11
CA ASN A 87 -1.00 15.56 -0.69
C ASN A 87 -1.79 14.34 -0.19
N SER A 88 -1.12 13.51 0.62
CA SER A 88 -1.64 12.26 1.15
C SER A 88 -1.56 12.27 2.67
N ALA A 89 -2.49 11.56 3.30
CA ALA A 89 -2.36 11.16 4.70
C ALA A 89 -1.88 9.70 4.78
N VAL A 90 -2.52 8.83 4.02
CA VAL A 90 -2.33 7.38 4.10
C VAL A 90 -1.85 6.85 2.77
N ILE A 91 -0.71 6.17 2.78
CA ILE A 91 -0.13 5.49 1.61
C ILE A 91 0.07 4.00 1.94
N TYR A 92 -0.23 3.12 0.99
CA TYR A 92 0.19 1.72 1.06
C TYR A 92 1.09 1.41 -0.14
N VAL A 93 2.24 0.78 0.13
CA VAL A 93 3.16 0.30 -0.89
C VAL A 93 3.17 -1.22 -0.87
N ASN A 94 2.64 -1.84 -1.92
CA ASN A 94 2.75 -3.26 -2.19
C ASN A 94 4.06 -3.60 -2.91
N GLU A 95 4.64 -4.75 -2.60
CA GLU A 95 5.87 -5.28 -3.19
C GLU A 95 6.99 -4.20 -3.24
N ALA A 96 7.25 -3.57 -2.09
CA ALA A 96 8.09 -2.37 -2.02
C ALA A 96 9.51 -2.54 -2.62
N THR A 97 10.09 -3.75 -2.56
CA THR A 97 11.38 -4.03 -3.20
C THR A 97 11.34 -3.91 -4.73
N THR A 98 10.18 -4.10 -5.36
CA THR A 98 10.02 -4.04 -6.81
C THR A 98 9.86 -2.62 -7.36
N LEU A 99 9.69 -1.62 -6.48
CA LEU A 99 9.52 -0.22 -6.89
C LEU A 99 10.87 0.43 -7.18
N HIS A 100 10.84 1.43 -8.05
CA HIS A 100 11.98 2.30 -8.25
C HIS A 100 12.23 3.19 -7.01
N LYS A 101 13.47 3.27 -6.54
CA LYS A 101 13.88 4.03 -5.33
C LYS A 101 13.35 5.48 -5.31
N GLU A 102 13.46 6.18 -6.43
CA GLU A 102 13.00 7.58 -6.52
C GLU A 102 11.48 7.71 -6.48
N THR A 103 10.74 6.72 -6.99
CA THR A 103 9.27 6.71 -6.89
C THR A 103 8.84 6.61 -5.43
N LEU A 104 9.51 5.75 -4.66
CA LEU A 104 9.22 5.59 -3.23
C LEU A 104 9.56 6.84 -2.41
N LYS A 105 10.72 7.46 -2.67
CA LYS A 105 11.10 8.74 -2.05
C LYS A 105 10.08 9.83 -2.35
N GLU A 106 9.61 9.89 -3.60
CA GLU A 106 8.63 10.90 -4.01
C GLU A 106 7.25 10.64 -3.37
N ALA A 107 6.89 9.38 -3.13
CA ALA A 107 5.69 9.00 -2.39
C ALA A 107 5.73 9.48 -0.94
N LEU A 108 6.85 9.27 -0.23
CA LEU A 108 7.04 9.78 1.13
C LEU A 108 6.84 11.29 1.23
N LYS A 109 7.30 12.07 0.24
CA LYS A 109 7.10 13.53 0.19
C LYS A 109 5.64 13.96 0.03
N ARG A 110 4.72 13.02 -0.25
CA ARG A 110 3.27 13.28 -0.32
C ARG A 110 2.60 13.22 1.05
N LEU A 111 3.21 12.55 2.03
CA LEU A 111 2.70 12.48 3.41
C LEU A 111 2.76 13.86 4.07
N ARG A 112 1.70 14.65 3.91
CA ARG A 112 1.61 16.05 4.33
C ARG A 112 0.32 16.36 5.09
N ILE A 113 -0.56 15.37 5.19
CA ILE A 113 -1.85 15.46 5.87
C ILE A 113 -1.82 14.48 7.04
N LYS A 114 -2.34 14.88 8.20
CA LYS A 114 -2.40 13.97 9.34
C LYS A 114 -3.56 12.95 9.18
N PRO A 115 -3.39 11.69 9.63
CA PRO A 115 -2.14 11.11 10.10
C PRO A 115 -1.16 10.90 8.94
N GLU A 116 0.13 11.17 9.14
CA GLU A 116 1.16 10.78 8.18
C GLU A 116 1.44 9.29 8.38
N PHE A 117 0.79 8.45 7.59
CA PHE A 117 0.88 7.00 7.71
C PHE A 117 1.27 6.36 6.39
N ILE A 118 2.29 5.51 6.43
CA ILE A 118 2.66 4.65 5.32
C ILE A 118 2.90 3.24 5.83
N VAL A 119 2.40 2.27 5.08
CA VAL A 119 2.66 0.85 5.31
C VAL A 119 3.28 0.25 4.07
N PHE A 120 4.26 -0.62 4.26
CA PHE A 120 4.94 -1.35 3.20
C PHE A 120 4.66 -2.84 3.38
N ASP A 121 4.45 -3.53 2.26
CA ASP A 121 4.42 -4.98 2.18
C ASP A 121 5.45 -5.41 1.14
N THR A 122 6.27 -6.41 1.45
CA THR A 122 7.32 -6.86 0.53
C THR A 122 7.85 -8.22 0.91
N ASN A 123 8.31 -8.96 -0.09
CA ASN A 123 9.19 -10.10 0.12
C ASN A 123 10.65 -9.61 0.21
N PRO A 124 11.54 -10.34 0.92
CA PRO A 124 12.97 -10.01 0.94
C PRO A 124 13.60 -10.02 -0.45
N ASP A 125 14.61 -9.19 -0.63
CA ASP A 125 15.49 -9.16 -1.82
C ASP A 125 16.96 -9.31 -1.36
N HIS A 126 17.92 -9.13 -2.25
CA HIS A 126 19.35 -9.20 -1.92
C HIS A 126 19.74 -8.23 -0.79
N SER A 127 20.78 -8.58 -0.02
CA SER A 127 21.16 -7.86 1.21
C SER A 127 21.56 -6.39 1.01
N GLU A 128 22.02 -6.03 -0.19
CA GLU A 128 22.38 -4.66 -0.55
C GLU A 128 21.21 -3.85 -1.14
N HIS A 129 20.01 -4.42 -1.19
CA HIS A 129 18.86 -3.75 -1.79
C HIS A 129 18.50 -2.49 -1.01
N TYR A 130 18.27 -1.38 -1.71
CA TYR A 130 18.06 -0.07 -1.11
C TYR A 130 16.91 -0.06 -0.10
N PHE A 131 15.86 -0.85 -0.34
CA PHE A 131 14.70 -0.90 0.55
C PHE A 131 15.10 -1.50 1.91
N LYS A 132 16.03 -2.45 1.94
CA LYS A 132 16.53 -3.02 3.18
C LYS A 132 17.30 -1.98 3.99
N THR A 133 18.30 -1.36 3.36
CA THR A 133 19.20 -0.42 4.04
C THR A 133 18.49 0.86 4.48
N ASP A 134 17.62 1.40 3.63
CA ASP A 134 17.04 2.72 3.86
C ASP A 134 15.75 2.67 4.72
N TYR A 135 15.06 1.52 4.76
CA TYR A 135 13.75 1.37 5.42
C TYR A 135 13.73 0.24 6.46
N ILE A 136 14.02 -1.01 6.08
CA ILE A 136 13.92 -2.17 6.99
C ILE A 136 14.89 -2.05 8.17
N ASP A 137 16.15 -1.71 7.90
CA ASP A 137 17.19 -1.58 8.92
C ASP A 137 17.04 -0.27 9.73
N ASN A 138 16.20 0.67 9.29
CA ASN A 138 15.97 1.95 9.94
C ASN A 138 14.86 1.89 11.00
N ASN A 139 15.18 1.19 12.10
CA ASN A 139 14.26 0.96 13.21
C ASN A 139 13.94 2.20 14.05
N THR A 140 14.55 3.36 13.76
CA THR A 140 14.23 4.62 14.44
C THR A 140 12.99 5.30 13.86
N ILE A 141 12.71 5.05 12.58
CA ILE A 141 11.58 5.65 11.86
C ILE A 141 10.51 4.59 11.58
N TYR A 142 10.90 3.37 11.24
CA TYR A 142 9.99 2.31 10.82
C TYR A 142 9.93 1.18 11.83
N SER A 143 8.74 0.63 12.03
CA SER A 143 8.54 -0.64 12.74
C SER A 143 8.44 -1.76 11.73
N THR A 144 9.36 -2.72 11.79
CA THR A 144 9.40 -3.86 10.88
C THR A 144 8.87 -5.12 11.56
N TYR A 145 7.98 -5.84 10.87
CA TYR A 145 7.43 -7.12 11.29
C TYR A 145 7.75 -8.15 10.22
N ASN A 146 8.39 -9.26 10.61
CA ASN A 146 8.73 -10.35 9.70
C ASN A 146 7.67 -11.44 9.82
N PHE A 147 7.21 -11.94 8.67
CA PHE A 147 6.26 -13.04 8.57
C PHE A 147 6.89 -14.17 7.77
N THR A 148 6.59 -15.39 8.19
CA THR A 148 6.97 -16.64 7.54
C THR A 148 5.69 -17.42 7.20
N THR A 149 5.82 -18.49 6.42
CA THR A 149 4.69 -19.38 6.14
C THR A 149 4.10 -20.02 7.39
N TYR A 150 4.90 -20.19 8.46
CA TYR A 150 4.46 -20.73 9.75
C TYR A 150 3.51 -19.81 10.51
N ASP A 151 3.47 -18.52 10.18
CA ASP A 151 2.57 -17.55 10.80
C ASP A 151 1.16 -17.56 10.19
N ASN A 152 0.94 -18.37 9.14
CA ASN A 152 -0.35 -18.50 8.49
C ASN A 152 -1.10 -19.75 8.99
N GLU A 153 -2.07 -19.54 9.88
CA GLU A 153 -2.87 -20.62 10.49
C GLU A 153 -3.74 -21.39 9.49
N GLU A 154 -3.99 -20.83 8.30
CA GLU A 154 -4.79 -21.46 7.23
C GLU A 154 -3.96 -22.42 6.36
N ILE A 155 -2.63 -22.31 6.38
CA ILE A 155 -1.75 -23.21 5.62
C ILE A 155 -1.52 -24.49 6.44
N SER A 156 -1.79 -25.65 5.83
CA SER A 156 -1.53 -26.91 6.49
C SER A 156 -0.03 -27.08 6.78
N LYS A 157 0.30 -27.58 7.97
CA LYS A 157 1.70 -27.81 8.38
C LYS A 157 2.42 -28.81 7.49
N GLU A 158 1.70 -29.66 6.76
CA GLU A 158 2.25 -30.59 5.79
C GLU A 158 2.75 -29.88 4.53
N PHE A 159 2.05 -28.85 4.05
CA PHE A 159 2.47 -28.06 2.88
C PHE A 159 3.80 -27.32 3.13
N ILE A 160 4.04 -26.87 4.36
CA ILE A 160 5.21 -26.05 4.72
C ILE A 160 6.52 -26.87 4.82
N LYS A 161 6.43 -28.20 4.99
CA LYS A 161 7.60 -29.08 5.17
C LYS A 161 8.25 -29.57 3.87
N THR A 162 7.70 -29.16 2.72
CA THR A 162 8.20 -29.49 1.38
C THR A 162 9.14 -28.41 0.86
#